data_AF-A0A7J6WGK8-F1
#
_entry.id   AF-A0A7J6WGK8-F1
#
_cell.length_a   1.000
_cell.length_b   1.000
_cell.length_c   1.000
_cell.angle_alpha   90.00
_cell.angle_beta   90.00
_cell.angle_gamma   90.00
#
_symmetry.space_group_name_H-M   'P 1'
#
loop_
_entity.id
_entity.type
_entity.pdbx_description
1 polymer ?
#
loop_
_entity_poly.entity_id
_entity_poly.type
_entity_poly.pdbx_seq_one_letter_code
_entity_poly.pdbx_strand_id
1 'polypeptide(L)'
;MNSEYDLCYVSDDYDEYYNEEDEEVTNMNGEDDNYDDYGYEEDEGSDDYSAEDDELVDTTWNCTVWSEDDIRRRQEKDITEICNGLLVSRVSATILLYHYKWNVTKVLDDWFANEENVRMTVGLLEKPVVGYPDAMKLICAICFDKFRRRNMYTVSCGHPFCSSCWKGYISSIRRVVLQEILLFQ
;
A
#
# COMPACT_ATOMS: atom_id res chain seq x y z
N MET A 1 -54.61 39.97 4.40
CA MET A 1 -54.84 39.88 2.94
C MET A 1 -53.45 39.73 2.32
N ASN A 2 -52.92 38.51 2.34
CA ASN A 2 -52.93 37.49 1.25
C ASN A 2 -51.89 37.86 0.18
N SER A 3 -50.72 37.22 0.25
CA SER A 3 -50.18 36.19 -0.68
C SER A 3 -49.47 36.88 -1.86
N GLU A 4 -48.34 36.42 -2.40
CA GLU A 4 -48.08 35.06 -2.85
C GLU A 4 -46.57 34.85 -3.10
N TYR A 5 -46.19 33.58 -3.13
CA TYR A 5 -44.88 33.02 -3.41
C TYR A 5 -44.45 33.25 -4.87
N ASP A 6 -43.14 33.29 -5.14
CA ASP A 6 -42.64 32.95 -6.48
C ASP A 6 -41.34 32.13 -6.40
N LEU A 7 -41.48 30.84 -6.72
CA LEU A 7 -40.48 29.78 -6.74
C LEU A 7 -40.21 29.49 -8.22
N CYS A 8 -39.03 29.83 -8.75
CA CYS A 8 -38.64 29.41 -10.09
C CYS A 8 -37.95 28.03 -10.05
N TYR A 9 -38.80 27.02 -10.20
CA TYR A 9 -38.48 25.64 -10.58
C TYR A 9 -37.91 25.66 -12.02
N VAL A 10 -36.73 25.08 -12.25
CA VAL A 10 -36.27 24.76 -13.61
C VAL A 10 -36.44 23.27 -13.81
N SER A 11 -37.26 22.96 -14.81
CA SER A 11 -37.73 21.65 -15.25
C SER A 11 -36.70 21.01 -16.18
N ASP A 12 -36.26 19.79 -15.89
CA ASP A 12 -35.63 18.90 -16.86
C ASP A 12 -36.71 17.98 -17.45
N ASP A 13 -36.82 18.03 -18.78
CA ASP A 13 -37.84 17.44 -19.64
C ASP A 13 -37.36 16.06 -20.14
N TYR A 14 -38.16 15.01 -19.86
CA TYR A 14 -38.59 13.86 -20.71
C TYR A 14 -37.64 13.26 -21.78
N ASP A 15 -37.62 11.98 -22.15
CA ASP A 15 -38.10 10.67 -21.68
C ASP A 15 -37.67 9.63 -22.77
N GLU A 16 -37.80 8.33 -22.46
CA GLU A 16 -38.18 7.20 -23.37
C GLU A 16 -37.18 6.29 -24.16
N TYR A 17 -37.22 4.99 -23.79
CA TYR A 17 -37.57 3.75 -24.56
C TYR A 17 -36.62 3.17 -25.67
N TYR A 18 -36.29 1.86 -25.87
CA TYR A 18 -36.53 0.52 -25.27
C TYR A 18 -35.58 -0.56 -25.89
N ASN A 19 -35.35 -1.66 -25.14
CA ASN A 19 -35.10 -3.09 -25.47
C ASN A 19 -33.91 -3.53 -26.38
N GLU A 20 -33.27 -4.71 -26.25
CA GLU A 20 -33.76 -6.09 -26.00
C GLU A 20 -32.58 -7.06 -25.64
N GLU A 21 -32.91 -8.16 -24.92
CA GLU A 21 -32.32 -9.53 -24.92
C GLU A 21 -30.87 -9.84 -24.42
N ASP A 22 -30.77 -10.62 -23.32
CA ASP A 22 -30.33 -12.04 -23.33
C ASP A 22 -30.28 -12.65 -21.90
N GLU A 23 -31.17 -13.62 -21.65
CA GLU A 23 -30.95 -15.01 -21.13
C GLU A 23 -29.58 -15.35 -20.46
N GLU A 24 -29.40 -16.10 -19.35
CA GLU A 24 -30.01 -17.34 -18.86
C GLU A 24 -29.62 -17.65 -17.38
N VAL A 25 -30.25 -18.72 -16.86
CA VAL A 25 -30.45 -19.20 -15.48
C VAL A 25 -29.31 -20.10 -14.96
N THR A 26 -29.09 -20.17 -13.63
CA THR A 26 -28.83 -21.41 -12.83
C THR A 26 -28.64 -21.05 -11.35
N ASN A 27 -29.70 -21.15 -10.53
CA ASN A 27 -30.09 -22.29 -9.68
C ASN A 27 -29.26 -22.43 -8.38
N MET A 28 -29.75 -21.76 -7.33
CA MET A 28 -29.44 -22.04 -5.92
C MET A 28 -30.35 -23.18 -5.45
N ASN A 29 -29.80 -24.34 -5.12
CA ASN A 29 -30.45 -25.30 -4.23
C ASN A 29 -29.40 -25.83 -3.26
N GLY A 30 -29.64 -25.56 -1.98
CA GLY A 30 -28.88 -26.07 -0.86
C GLY A 30 -29.28 -27.49 -0.48
N GLU A 31 -28.33 -28.13 0.19
CA GLU A 31 -28.48 -29.13 1.25
C GLU A 31 -29.27 -30.40 0.87
N ASP A 32 -28.53 -31.44 0.48
CA ASP A 32 -28.96 -32.83 0.60
C ASP A 32 -28.01 -33.54 1.55
N ASP A 33 -28.59 -34.03 2.64
CA ASP A 33 -27.95 -34.79 3.71
C ASP A 33 -27.59 -36.18 3.20
N ASN A 34 -26.31 -36.55 3.20
CA ASN A 34 -25.91 -37.94 3.04
C ASN A 34 -25.01 -38.40 4.20
N TYR A 35 -25.64 -39.13 5.11
CA TYR A 35 -25.00 -39.91 6.15
C TYR A 35 -24.32 -41.12 5.51
N ASP A 36 -23.03 -41.01 5.28
CA ASP A 36 -22.24 -42.19 4.94
C ASP A 36 -21.94 -43.02 6.20
N ASP A 37 -22.71 -44.10 6.28
CA ASP A 37 -22.49 -45.32 7.03
C ASP A 37 -21.17 -45.99 6.59
N TYR A 38 -20.15 -45.97 7.45
CA TYR A 38 -18.97 -46.80 7.30
C TYR A 38 -18.98 -47.86 8.40
N GLY A 39 -19.32 -49.07 7.99
CA GLY A 39 -19.40 -50.26 8.84
C GLY A 39 -18.11 -50.56 9.57
N TYR A 40 -18.26 -50.82 10.87
CA TYR A 40 -17.26 -51.48 11.69
C TYR A 40 -17.12 -52.93 11.23
N GLU A 41 -16.01 -53.26 10.57
CA GLU A 41 -15.53 -54.64 10.52
C GLU A 41 -14.44 -54.80 11.58
N GLU A 42 -14.81 -55.54 12.61
CA GLU A 42 -13.96 -56.02 13.69
C GLU A 42 -13.16 -57.21 13.11
N ASP A 43 -11.86 -57.03 12.84
CA ASP A 43 -10.95 -58.15 12.58
C ASP A 43 -9.86 -58.21 13.64
N GLU A 44 -9.81 -59.37 14.28
CA GLU A 44 -8.98 -59.69 15.42
C GLU A 44 -7.55 -60.01 14.98
N GLY A 45 -6.58 -59.30 15.56
CA GLY A 45 -5.30 -59.87 15.97
C GLY A 45 -4.27 -60.21 14.89
N SER A 46 -3.15 -59.48 14.89
CA SER A 46 -1.83 -60.10 15.07
C SER A 46 -0.79 -59.01 15.38
N ASP A 47 -0.17 -59.13 16.54
CA ASP A 47 1.01 -58.37 16.92
C ASP A 47 2.15 -58.62 15.91
N ASP A 48 2.66 -57.55 15.31
CA ASP A 48 4.04 -57.53 14.81
C ASP A 48 4.66 -56.15 15.05
N TYR A 49 5.40 -56.06 16.16
CA TYR A 49 6.20 -54.90 16.52
C TYR A 49 7.44 -54.84 15.63
N SER A 50 7.28 -54.38 14.39
CA SER A 50 8.41 -53.85 13.63
C SER A 50 8.55 -52.38 14.00
N ALA A 51 9.46 -52.11 14.94
CA ALA A 51 9.96 -50.78 15.23
C ALA A 51 10.74 -50.30 14.00
N GLU A 52 10.02 -49.83 12.99
CA GLU A 52 10.59 -49.03 11.93
C GLU A 52 10.94 -47.69 12.56
N ASP A 53 12.25 -47.48 12.64
CA ASP A 53 12.94 -46.26 12.98
C ASP A 53 12.23 -45.08 12.30
N ASP A 54 11.35 -44.42 13.04
CA ASP A 54 10.83 -43.10 12.69
C ASP A 54 12.07 -42.20 12.70
N GLU A 55 12.78 -42.20 11.58
CA GLU A 55 13.88 -41.29 11.29
C GLU A 55 13.30 -39.91 11.52
N LEU A 56 13.59 -39.36 12.70
CA LEU A 56 13.43 -37.96 13.01
C LEU A 56 14.21 -37.25 11.92
N VAL A 57 13.50 -36.80 10.89
CA VAL A 57 14.04 -35.92 9.86
C VAL A 57 14.47 -34.69 10.64
N ASP A 58 15.74 -34.69 11.05
CA ASP A 58 16.41 -33.57 11.67
C ASP A 58 16.42 -32.49 10.60
N THR A 59 15.33 -31.74 10.56
CA THR A 59 15.15 -30.62 9.65
C THR A 59 16.01 -29.53 10.24
N THR A 60 17.33 -29.68 10.12
CA THR A 60 18.32 -28.72 10.60
C THR A 60 18.05 -27.44 9.84
N TRP A 61 17.27 -26.55 10.44
CA TRP A 61 16.90 -25.29 9.82
C TRP A 61 18.17 -24.45 9.74
N ASN A 62 18.71 -24.29 8.54
CA ASN A 62 19.89 -23.46 8.33
C ASN A 62 19.49 -21.99 8.46
N CYS A 63 19.49 -21.47 9.68
CA CYS A 63 19.24 -20.07 9.98
C CYS A 63 20.58 -19.32 10.03
N THR A 64 20.70 -18.25 9.24
CA THR A 64 21.82 -17.32 9.32
C THR A 64 21.38 -16.06 10.02
N VAL A 65 22.02 -15.75 11.16
CA VAL A 65 21.75 -14.51 11.91
C VAL A 65 22.60 -13.39 11.32
N TRP A 66 21.94 -12.31 10.92
CA TRP A 66 22.61 -11.12 10.38
C TRP A 66 22.65 -10.00 11.42
N SER A 67 23.78 -9.29 11.49
CA SER A 67 23.87 -8.07 12.28
C SER A 67 23.10 -6.92 11.61
N GLU A 68 22.79 -5.86 12.37
CA GLU A 68 22.21 -4.64 11.82
C GLU A 68 23.12 -4.03 10.73
N ASP A 69 24.43 -4.06 10.94
CA ASP A 69 25.42 -3.56 9.98
C ASP A 69 25.43 -4.37 8.68
N ASP A 70 25.22 -5.69 8.78
CA ASP A 70 25.12 -6.56 7.61
C ASP A 70 23.87 -6.25 6.77
N ILE A 71 22.75 -5.97 7.42
CA ILE A 71 21.51 -5.57 6.75
C ILE A 71 21.70 -4.20 6.11
N ARG A 72 22.27 -3.25 6.85
CA ARG A 72 22.53 -1.88 6.38
C ARG A 72 23.44 -1.86 5.15
N ARG A 73 24.50 -2.67 5.14
CA ARG A 73 25.41 -2.79 3.99
C ARG A 73 24.71 -3.32 2.74
N ARG A 74 23.80 -4.29 2.88
CA ARG A 74 23.00 -4.80 1.75
C ARG A 74 22.05 -3.75 1.23
N GLN A 75 21.32 -3.09 2.12
CA GLN A 75 20.42 -2.00 1.74
C GLN A 75 21.16 -0.90 0.98
N GLU A 76 22.34 -0.49 1.48
CA GLU A 76 23.16 0.54 0.83
C GLU A 76 23.68 0.08 -0.55
N LYS A 77 24.01 -1.21 -0.71
CA LYS A 77 24.40 -1.78 -2.00
C LYS A 77 23.26 -1.65 -3.01
N ASP A 78 22.07 -2.11 -2.66
CA ASP A 78 20.90 -2.11 -3.56
C ASP A 78 20.47 -0.66 -3.89
N ILE A 79 20.49 0.23 -2.88
CA ILE A 79 20.23 1.66 -3.08
C ILE A 79 21.25 2.26 -4.06
N THR A 80 22.54 1.95 -3.90
CA THR A 80 23.61 2.46 -4.77
C THR A 80 23.46 1.94 -6.20
N GLU A 81 23.08 0.68 -6.36
CA GLU A 81 22.83 0.07 -7.67
C GLU A 81 21.70 0.80 -8.41
N ILE A 82 20.56 1.02 -7.75
CA ILE A 82 19.44 1.76 -8.33
C ILE A 82 19.80 3.23 -8.60
N CYS A 83 20.52 3.90 -7.69
CA CYS A 83 20.97 5.28 -7.90
C CYS A 83 21.82 5.41 -9.16
N ASN A 84 22.76 4.49 -9.36
CA ASN A 84 23.68 4.51 -10.50
C ASN A 84 22.97 4.08 -11.80
N GLY A 85 22.11 3.05 -11.74
CA GLY A 85 21.41 2.52 -12.91
C GLY A 85 20.36 3.47 -13.46
N LEU A 86 19.63 4.17 -12.59
CA LEU A 86 18.51 5.05 -12.98
C LEU A 86 18.86 6.55 -12.93
N LEU A 87 20.05 6.91 -12.44
CA LEU A 87 20.49 8.29 -12.23
C LEU A 87 19.52 9.11 -11.35
N VAL A 88 18.90 8.46 -10.38
CA VAL A 88 17.96 9.07 -9.43
C VAL A 88 18.63 9.39 -8.10
N SER A 89 18.01 10.27 -7.31
CA SER A 89 18.48 10.56 -5.96
C SER A 89 18.36 9.33 -5.05
N ARG A 90 19.18 9.28 -4.00
CA ARG A 90 19.11 8.24 -2.96
C ARG A 90 17.72 8.08 -2.34
N VAL A 91 17.03 9.19 -2.11
CA VAL A 91 15.67 9.19 -1.55
C VAL A 91 14.71 8.52 -2.54
N SER A 92 14.81 8.87 -3.82
CA SER A 92 14.01 8.26 -4.89
C SER A 92 14.28 6.76 -5.02
N ALA A 93 15.55 6.34 -5.03
CA ALA A 93 15.93 4.93 -5.06
C ALA A 93 15.35 4.15 -3.87
N THR A 94 15.39 4.73 -2.67
CA THR A 94 14.82 4.10 -1.46
C THR A 94 13.31 3.92 -1.56
N ILE A 95 12.59 4.94 -2.08
CA ILE A 95 11.13 4.87 -2.29
C ILE A 95 10.79 3.78 -3.31
N LEU A 96 11.54 3.70 -4.42
CA LEU A 96 11.38 2.67 -5.44
C LEU A 96 11.58 1.28 -4.82
N LEU A 97 12.71 1.05 -4.14
CA LEU A 97 12.99 -0.24 -3.50
C LEU A 97 11.90 -0.62 -2.50
N TYR A 98 11.40 0.32 -1.71
CA TYR A 98 10.31 0.06 -0.78
C TYR A 98 9.02 -0.38 -1.50
N HIS A 99 8.60 0.36 -2.54
CA HIS A 99 7.41 0.02 -3.33
C HIS A 99 7.51 -1.37 -3.97
N TYR A 100 8.71 -1.73 -4.41
CA TYR A 100 9.01 -3.01 -5.06
C TYR A 100 9.49 -4.10 -4.10
N LYS A 101 9.31 -3.92 -2.79
CA LYS A 101 9.67 -4.89 -1.75
C LYS A 101 11.13 -5.38 -1.87
N TRP A 102 12.04 -4.45 -2.17
CA TRP A 102 13.47 -4.68 -2.37
C TRP A 102 13.84 -5.59 -3.56
N ASN A 103 12.95 -5.74 -4.55
CA ASN A 103 13.28 -6.43 -5.80
C ASN A 103 13.94 -5.48 -6.82
N VAL A 104 15.27 -5.46 -6.84
CA VAL A 104 16.09 -4.61 -7.73
C VAL A 104 15.75 -4.83 -9.21
N THR A 105 15.69 -6.08 -9.66
CA THR A 105 15.42 -6.43 -11.06
C THR A 105 14.08 -5.89 -11.52
N LYS A 106 13.03 -6.07 -10.71
CA LYS A 106 11.69 -5.58 -11.04
C LYS A 106 11.63 -4.05 -11.10
N VAL A 107 12.36 -3.34 -10.23
CA VAL A 107 12.45 -1.87 -10.30
C VAL A 107 13.04 -1.45 -11.65
N LEU A 108 14.15 -2.07 -12.07
CA LEU A 108 14.82 -1.75 -13.32
C LEU A 108 13.92 -2.06 -14.53
N ASP A 109 13.33 -3.26 -14.57
CA ASP A 109 12.46 -3.70 -15.67
C ASP A 109 11.27 -2.75 -15.85
N ASP A 110 10.53 -2.46 -14.78
CA ASP A 110 9.36 -1.59 -14.84
C ASP A 110 9.75 -0.13 -15.15
N TRP A 111 10.87 0.36 -14.60
CA TRP A 111 11.37 1.71 -14.88
C TRP A 111 11.77 1.88 -16.34
N PHE A 112 12.52 0.94 -16.91
CA PHE A 112 12.92 1.00 -18.32
C PHE A 112 11.76 0.75 -19.28
N ALA A 113 10.72 0.03 -18.84
CA ALA A 113 9.49 -0.13 -19.63
C ALA A 113 8.64 1.15 -19.65
N ASN A 114 8.41 1.80 -18.50
CA ASN A 114 7.65 3.04 -18.41
C ASN A 114 7.98 3.85 -17.15
N GLU A 115 9.01 4.69 -17.27
CA GLU A 115 9.48 5.57 -16.19
C GLU A 115 8.39 6.53 -15.67
N GLU A 116 7.61 7.14 -16.55
CA GLU A 116 6.58 8.12 -16.17
C GLU A 116 5.51 7.49 -15.26
N ASN A 117 5.03 6.30 -15.64
CA ASN A 117 4.05 5.58 -14.84
C ASN A 117 4.60 5.16 -13.47
N VAL A 118 5.85 4.67 -13.42
CA VAL A 118 6.51 4.33 -12.16
C VAL A 118 6.61 5.57 -11.26
N ARG A 119 7.09 6.69 -11.81
CA ARG A 119 7.21 7.96 -11.07
C ARG A 119 5.87 8.43 -10.51
N MET A 120 4.80 8.37 -11.29
CA MET A 120 3.46 8.74 -10.82
C MET A 120 2.99 7.81 -9.69
N THR A 121 3.16 6.51 -9.86
CA THR A 121 2.71 5.49 -8.89
C THR A 121 3.40 5.67 -7.54
N VAL A 122 4.71 5.95 -7.54
CA VAL A 122 5.48 6.12 -6.30
C VAL A 122 5.55 7.57 -5.80
N GLY A 123 4.86 8.51 -6.46
CA GLY A 123 4.82 9.92 -6.06
C GLY A 123 6.11 10.73 -6.30
N LEU A 124 6.97 10.27 -7.21
CA LEU A 124 8.21 10.94 -7.63
C LEU A 124 7.95 11.97 -8.73
N LEU A 125 7.14 12.98 -8.40
CA LEU A 125 6.77 14.05 -9.31
C LEU A 125 7.98 14.93 -9.69
N GLU A 126 8.17 15.17 -10.99
CA GLU A 126 9.21 16.09 -11.49
C GLU A 126 8.89 17.56 -11.24
N LYS A 127 7.58 17.89 -11.23
CA LYS A 127 7.08 19.24 -11.03
C LYS A 127 6.04 19.25 -9.91
N PRO A 128 5.99 20.34 -9.12
CA PRO A 128 4.91 20.55 -8.17
C PRO A 128 3.54 20.55 -8.85
N VAL A 129 2.55 19.92 -8.20
CA VAL A 129 1.15 19.94 -8.63
C VAL A 129 0.58 21.35 -8.47
N VAL A 130 0.97 22.05 -7.40
CA VAL A 130 0.62 23.44 -7.16
C VAL A 130 1.84 24.34 -7.30
N GLY A 131 1.67 25.41 -8.06
CA GLY A 131 2.65 26.48 -8.14
C GLY A 131 2.81 27.15 -6.77
N TYR A 132 4.05 27.36 -6.36
CA TYR A 132 4.34 28.04 -5.09
C TYR A 132 3.96 29.53 -5.22
N PRO A 133 2.99 30.05 -4.45
CA PRO A 133 2.49 31.40 -4.66
C PRO A 133 3.59 32.45 -4.47
N ASP A 134 3.65 33.44 -5.36
CA ASP A 134 4.60 34.55 -5.26
C ASP A 134 4.13 35.61 -4.24
N ALA A 135 4.05 35.18 -2.98
CA ALA A 135 3.63 36.01 -1.85
C ALA A 135 4.68 35.99 -0.74
N MET A 136 4.89 37.14 -0.10
CA MET A 136 5.83 37.26 1.04
C MET A 136 5.35 36.49 2.27
N LYS A 137 4.02 36.32 2.41
CA LYS A 137 3.38 35.55 3.47
C LYS A 137 2.36 34.58 2.89
N LEU A 138 2.28 33.40 3.48
CA LEU A 138 1.33 32.34 3.12
C LEU A 138 0.52 31.93 4.35
N ILE A 139 -0.67 31.39 4.12
CA ILE A 139 -1.52 30.81 5.15
C ILE A 139 -1.24 29.31 5.20
N CYS A 140 -0.98 28.77 6.39
CA CYS A 140 -0.90 27.33 6.56
C CYS A 140 -2.31 26.73 6.58
N ALA A 141 -2.60 25.75 5.72
CA ALA A 141 -3.93 25.13 5.64
C ALA A 141 -4.27 24.18 6.81
N ILE A 142 -3.34 23.95 7.74
CA ILE A 142 -3.57 23.10 8.93
C ILE A 142 -3.93 23.95 10.14
N CYS A 143 -3.11 24.96 10.47
CA CYS A 143 -3.35 25.83 11.63
C CYS A 143 -4.00 27.17 11.29
N PHE A 144 -4.19 27.49 10.00
CA PHE A 144 -4.78 28.73 9.48
C PHE A 144 -4.03 30.03 9.79
N ASP A 145 -2.83 29.95 10.38
CA ASP A 145 -1.98 31.11 10.65
C ASP A 145 -1.17 31.59 9.43
N LYS A 146 -0.77 32.88 9.45
CA LYS A 146 0.05 33.52 8.42
C LYS A 146 1.55 33.47 8.77
N PHE A 147 2.35 32.90 7.87
CA PHE A 147 3.80 32.79 8.03
C PHE A 147 4.53 33.47 6.88
N ARG A 148 5.77 33.93 7.14
CA ARG A 148 6.69 34.34 6.07
C ARG A 148 6.98 33.15 5.16
N ARG A 149 7.12 33.38 3.86
CA ARG A 149 7.47 32.34 2.87
C ARG A 149 8.64 31.45 3.30
N ARG A 150 9.70 32.03 3.87
CA ARG A 150 10.88 31.30 4.38
C ARG A 150 10.62 30.33 5.55
N ASN A 151 9.44 30.41 6.18
CA ASN A 151 9.04 29.56 7.30
C ASN A 151 7.99 28.51 6.89
N MET A 152 7.75 28.39 5.58
CA MET A 152 6.84 27.43 4.97
C MET A 152 7.67 26.42 4.19
N TYR A 153 7.27 25.15 4.24
CA TYR A 153 7.97 24.04 3.61
C TYR A 153 6.98 23.21 2.80
N THR A 154 7.46 22.61 1.72
CA THR A 154 6.67 21.80 0.77
C THR A 154 7.34 20.46 0.55
N VAL A 155 6.56 19.48 0.10
CA VAL A 155 7.06 18.24 -0.52
C VAL A 155 6.91 18.32 -2.04
N SER A 156 7.11 17.20 -2.75
CA SER A 156 7.07 17.13 -4.22
C SER A 156 5.78 17.69 -4.84
N CYS A 157 4.63 17.57 -4.15
CA CYS A 157 3.36 18.11 -4.65
C CYS A 157 3.25 19.65 -4.57
N GLY A 158 4.13 20.33 -3.82
CA GLY A 158 4.19 21.80 -3.75
C GLY A 158 3.33 22.47 -2.67
N HIS A 159 2.52 21.71 -1.91
CA HIS A 159 1.63 22.29 -0.89
C HIS A 159 2.41 22.80 0.34
N PRO A 160 2.34 24.11 0.67
CA PRO A 160 3.17 24.70 1.72
C PRO A 160 2.51 24.63 3.10
N PHE A 161 3.25 24.15 4.10
CA PHE A 161 2.84 24.15 5.50
C PHE A 161 3.92 24.73 6.42
N CYS A 162 3.52 25.25 7.58
CA CYS A 162 4.46 25.83 8.52
C CYS A 162 5.32 24.77 9.22
N SER A 163 6.49 25.18 9.73
CA SER A 163 7.44 24.26 10.39
C SER A 163 6.84 23.49 11.58
N SER A 164 5.93 24.09 12.34
CA SER A 164 5.30 23.44 13.51
C SER A 164 4.37 22.33 13.09
N CYS A 165 3.53 22.55 12.06
CA CYS A 165 2.65 21.52 11.52
C CYS A 165 3.45 20.34 10.92
N TRP A 166 4.52 20.63 10.17
CA TRP A 166 5.43 19.59 9.68
C TRP A 166 6.05 18.76 10.82
N LYS A 167 6.57 19.42 11.85
CA LYS A 167 7.14 18.74 13.03
C LYS A 167 6.09 17.88 13.73
N GLY A 168 4.89 18.40 13.92
CA GLY A 168 3.78 17.66 14.53
C GLY A 168 3.45 16.38 13.76
N TYR A 169 3.30 16.50 12.44
CA TYR A 169 2.99 15.38 11.55
C TYR A 169 4.11 14.31 11.53
N ILE A 170 5.37 14.71 11.38
CA ILE A 170 6.50 13.76 11.39
C ILE A 170 6.61 13.07 12.76
N SER A 171 6.37 13.80 13.85
CA SER A 171 6.42 13.24 15.20
C SER A 171 5.29 12.24 15.46
N SER A 172 4.11 12.42 14.88
CA SER A 172 3.02 11.44 15.01
C SER A 172 3.32 10.16 14.25
N ILE A 173 3.94 10.25 13.06
CA ILE A 173 4.31 9.05 12.26
C ILE A 173 5.32 8.18 13.00
N ARG A 174 6.36 8.80 13.61
CA ARG A 174 7.38 8.04 14.36
C ARG A 174 6.82 7.21 15.51
N ARG A 175 5.69 7.64 16.10
CA ARG A 175 5.05 6.90 17.20
C ARG A 175 4.34 5.64 16.70
N VAL A 176 3.80 5.66 15.48
CA VAL A 176 3.11 4.51 14.88
C VAL A 176 4.11 3.42 14.48
N VAL A 177 5.23 3.79 13.85
CA VAL A 177 6.28 2.84 13.44
C VAL A 177 6.94 2.14 14.65
N LEU A 178 7.07 2.83 15.78
CA LEU A 178 7.59 2.23 17.01
C LEU A 178 6.58 1.33 17.72
N GLN A 179 5.27 1.60 17.61
CA GLN A 179 4.24 0.75 18.22
C GLN A 179 4.15 -0.61 17.51
N GLU A 180 4.28 -0.66 16.19
CA GLU A 180 4.28 -1.95 15.48
C GLU A 180 5.53 -2.79 15.79
N ILE A 181 6.70 -2.18 16.01
CA ILE A 181 7.92 -2.91 16.39
C ILE A 181 7.84 -3.42 17.85
N LEU A 182 7.21 -2.67 18.75
CA LEU A 182 7.05 -3.07 20.16
C LEU A 182 5.94 -4.09 20.40
N LEU A 183 5.06 -4.33 19.41
CA LEU A 183 4.03 -5.38 19.49
C LEU A 183 4.56 -6.77 19.08
N PHE A 184 5.82 -6.86 18.63
CA PHE A 184 6.52 -8.12 18.33
C PHE A 184 7.61 -8.49 19.36
N GLN A 185 7.58 -7.89 20.56
CA GLN A 185 8.36 -8.31 21.73
C GLN A 185 7.43 -8.87 22.81
#